data_AF-A0A1Z9U023-F1
#
_entry.id   AF-A0A1Z9U023-F1
#
_cell.length_a   1.000
_cell.length_b   1.000
_cell.length_c   1.000
_cell.angle_alpha   90.00
_cell.angle_beta   90.00
_cell.angle_gamma   90.00
#
_symmetry.space_group_name_H-M   'P 1'
#
loop_
_entity.id
_entity.type
_entity.pdbx_description
1 polymer ?
#
loop_
_entity_poly.entity_id
_entity_poly.type
_entity_poly.pdbx_seq_one_letter_code
_entity_poly.pdbx_strand_id
1 'polypeptide(L)'
;LISIRIAIGSGTAFIIAQLLDVQIFDQLRKKKWFIAPLTSSLIGSTVDTFLFFSISFYATGVPWVTLSLGDLAVKIFIALVMLIPFRLLLGTLKAA
;
A
#
# COMPACT_ATOMS: atom_id res chain seq x y z
N LEU A 1 21.18 -10.15 12.46
CA LEU A 1 21.18 -8.68 12.28
C LEU A 1 20.24 -8.23 11.17
N ILE A 2 20.37 -8.74 9.93
CA ILE A 2 19.46 -8.39 8.82
C ILE A 2 17.98 -8.71 9.12
N SER A 3 17.70 -9.85 9.76
CA SER A 3 16.33 -10.29 10.08
C SER A 3 15.59 -9.36 11.04
N ILE A 4 16.30 -8.71 11.98
CA ILE A 4 15.70 -7.78 12.94
C ILE A 4 15.33 -6.47 12.25
N ARG A 5 16.19 -5.99 11.35
CA ARG A 5 15.92 -4.77 10.57
C ARG A 5 14.71 -4.95 9.66
N ILE A 6 14.57 -6.13 9.05
CA ILE A 6 13.40 -6.48 8.25
C ILE A 6 12.14 -6.52 9.12
N ALA A 7 12.19 -7.16 10.28
CA ALA A 7 11.03 -7.23 11.19
C ALA A 7 10.57 -5.85 11.69
N ILE A 8 11.53 -5.00 12.09
CA ILE A 8 11.25 -3.60 12.50
C ILE A 8 10.74 -2.80 11.30
N GLY A 9 11.41 -2.91 10.15
CA GLY A 9 11.03 -2.23 8.92
C GLY A 9 9.61 -2.58 8.47
N SER A 10 9.24 -3.87 8.50
CA SER A 10 7.89 -4.32 8.15
C SER A 10 6.85 -3.84 9.16
N GLY A 11 7.15 -3.92 10.46
CA GLY A 11 6.21 -3.49 11.51
C GLY A 11 5.93 -1.99 11.43
N THR A 12 6.98 -1.18 11.30
CA THR A 12 6.87 0.28 11.21
C THR A 12 6.20 0.71 9.90
N ALA A 13 6.61 0.14 8.77
CA ALA A 13 6.03 0.45 7.47
C ALA A 13 4.54 0.11 7.44
N PHE A 14 4.18 -1.09 7.88
CA PHE A 14 2.79 -1.55 7.91
C PHE A 14 1.90 -0.67 8.79
N ILE A 15 2.31 -0.35 10.02
CA ILE A 15 1.49 0.46 10.93
C ILE A 15 1.28 1.86 10.34
N ILE A 16 2.33 2.50 9.84
CA ILE A 16 2.23 3.86 9.29
C ILE A 16 1.37 3.87 8.02
N ALA A 17 1.63 2.93 7.10
CA ALA A 17 0.90 2.83 5.86
C ALA A 17 -0.57 2.52 6.08
N GLN A 18 -0.89 1.60 6.99
CA GLN A 18 -2.26 1.19 7.25
C GLN A 18 -3.07 2.29 7.95
N LEU A 19 -2.47 3.02 8.89
CA LEU A 19 -3.12 4.18 9.50
C LEU A 19 -3.40 5.28 8.46
N LEU A 20 -2.44 5.52 7.57
CA LEU A 20 -2.58 6.51 6.50
C LEU A 20 -3.63 6.08 5.47
N ASP A 21 -3.66 4.81 5.08
CA ASP A 21 -4.67 4.25 4.19
C ASP A 21 -6.08 4.46 4.77
N VAL A 22 -6.30 4.10 6.03
CA VAL A 22 -7.59 4.29 6.72
C VAL A 22 -7.98 5.77 6.81
N GLN A 23 -7.05 6.65 7.16
CA GLN A 23 -7.32 8.09 7.26
C GLN A 23 -7.71 8.70 5.90
N ILE A 24 -6.97 8.37 4.85
CA ILE A 24 -7.25 8.89 3.50
C ILE A 24 -8.55 8.30 2.96
N PHE A 25 -8.79 7.01 3.20
CA PHE A 25 -10.03 6.36 2.83
C PHE A 25 -11.23 7.03 3.51
N ASP A 26 -11.18 7.26 4.82
CA ASP A 26 -12.30 7.88 5.55
C ASP A 26 -12.55 9.34 5.11
N GLN A 27 -11.49 10.09 4.76
CA GLN A 27 -11.65 11.43 4.19
C GLN A 27 -12.29 11.40 2.79
N LEU A 28 -11.93 10.43 1.96
CA LEU A 28 -12.38 10.33 0.56
C LEU A 28 -13.65 9.50 0.38
N ARG A 29 -14.15 8.82 1.42
CA ARG A 29 -15.33 7.93 1.36
C ARG A 29 -16.60 8.61 0.84
N LYS A 30 -16.72 9.93 1.03
CA LYS A 30 -17.87 10.72 0.59
C LYS A 30 -17.81 11.11 -0.89
N LYS A 31 -16.68 10.88 -1.57
CA LYS A 31 -16.51 11.15 -3.01
C LYS A 31 -16.95 9.94 -3.84
N LYS A 32 -16.54 9.90 -5.13
CA LYS A 32 -16.82 8.76 -6.00
C LYS A 32 -16.18 7.50 -5.40
N TRP A 33 -16.92 6.40 -5.46
CA TRP A 33 -16.58 5.14 -4.83
C TRP A 33 -15.17 4.61 -5.14
N PHE A 34 -14.67 4.78 -6.36
CA PHE A 34 -13.35 4.30 -6.75
C PHE A 34 -12.19 5.19 -6.26
N ILE A 35 -12.46 6.46 -5.93
CA ILE A 35 -11.42 7.43 -5.56
C ILE A 35 -10.86 7.06 -4.18
N ALA A 36 -11.73 6.75 -3.22
CA ALA A 36 -11.31 6.38 -1.87
C ALA A 36 -10.33 5.19 -1.86
N PRO A 37 -10.66 4.00 -2.39
CA PRO A 37 -9.76 2.85 -2.37
C PRO A 37 -8.51 3.03 -3.24
N LEU A 38 -8.63 3.66 -4.42
CA LEU A 38 -7.46 3.86 -5.29
C LEU A 38 -6.45 4.81 -4.64
N THR A 39 -6.91 5.97 -4.19
CA THR A 39 -6.03 7.01 -3.65
C THR A 39 -5.45 6.59 -2.31
N SER A 40 -6.24 5.94 -1.44
CA SER A 40 -5.71 5.44 -0.16
C SER A 40 -4.65 4.37 -0.38
N SER A 41 -4.93 3.37 -1.23
CA SER A 41 -3.99 2.27 -1.51
C SER A 41 -2.72 2.75 -2.20
N LEU A 42 -2.80 3.72 -3.11
CA LEU A 42 -1.63 4.33 -3.76
C LEU A 42 -0.69 4.98 -2.74
N ILE A 43 -1.23 5.80 -1.84
CA ILE A 43 -0.40 6.55 -0.90
C ILE A 43 0.09 5.61 0.21
N GLY A 44 -0.77 4.73 0.74
CA GLY A 44 -0.41 3.71 1.72
C GLY A 44 0.71 2.80 1.21
N SER A 45 0.56 2.23 0.00
CA SER A 45 1.60 1.37 -0.59
C SER A 45 2.91 2.10 -0.87
N THR A 46 2.85 3.36 -1.30
CA THR A 46 4.06 4.17 -1.53
C THR A 46 4.83 4.38 -0.24
N VAL A 47 4.13 4.74 0.84
CA VAL A 47 4.72 4.97 2.16
C VAL A 47 5.24 3.67 2.76
N ASP A 48 4.47 2.57 2.67
CA ASP A 48 4.88 1.23 3.11
C ASP A 48 6.20 0.82 2.45
N THR A 49 6.22 0.82 1.12
CA THR A 49 7.37 0.37 0.34
C THR A 49 8.60 1.26 0.61
N PHE A 50 8.43 2.58 0.67
CA PHE A 50 9.57 3.46 0.96
C PHE A 50 10.13 3.25 2.36
N LEU A 51 9.28 3.14 3.39
CA LEU A 51 9.70 2.92 4.77
C LEU A 51 10.32 1.53 4.95
N PHE A 52 9.69 0.48 4.40
CA PHE A 52 10.19 -0.88 4.50
C PHE A 52 11.58 -1.02 3.87
N PHE A 53 11.74 -0.57 2.63
CA PHE A 53 13.02 -0.72 1.92
C PHE A 53 14.11 0.18 2.52
N SER A 54 13.76 1.39 2.95
CA SER A 54 14.70 2.28 3.64
C SER A 54 15.17 1.65 4.95
N ILE A 55 14.29 1.22 5.85
CA ILE A 55 14.70 0.70 7.16
C ILE A 55 15.45 -0.64 7.02
N SER A 56 14.93 -1.53 6.17
CA SER A 56 15.43 -2.90 6.04
C SER A 56 16.78 -2.99 5.31
N PHE A 57 16.97 -2.20 4.25
CA PHE A 57 18.11 -2.35 3.33
C PHE A 57 19.07 -1.15 3.30
N TYR A 58 18.84 -0.10 4.10
CA TYR A 58 19.81 0.99 4.22
C TYR A 58 21.23 0.49 4.55
N ALA A 59 22.23 1.02 3.85
CA ALA A 59 23.64 0.65 4.00
C ALA A 59 23.98 -0.86 3.83
N THR A 60 23.12 -1.64 3.16
CA THR A 60 23.40 -3.07 2.88
C THR A 60 24.08 -3.33 1.53
N GLY A 61 24.31 -2.29 0.71
CA GLY A 61 24.86 -2.41 -0.64
C GLY A 61 23.85 -2.93 -1.69
N VAL A 62 22.66 -3.34 -1.26
CA VAL A 62 21.55 -3.73 -2.13
C VAL A 62 20.94 -2.48 -2.78
N PRO A 63 20.61 -2.49 -4.09
CA PRO A 63 19.95 -1.39 -4.78
C PRO A 63 18.46 -1.29 -4.38
N TRP A 64 18.22 -0.93 -3.12
CA TRP A 64 16.89 -0.90 -2.50
C TRP A 64 15.94 0.08 -3.20
N VAL A 65 16.46 1.14 -3.82
CA VAL A 65 15.65 2.08 -4.62
C VAL A 65 15.06 1.37 -5.83
N THR A 66 15.86 0.65 -6.61
CA THR A 66 15.39 -0.12 -7.77
C THR A 66 14.40 -1.21 -7.37
N LEU A 67 14.67 -1.92 -6.26
CA LEU A 67 13.75 -2.94 -5.73
C LEU A 67 12.43 -2.34 -5.26
N SER A 68 12.47 -1.20 -4.55
CA SER A 68 11.28 -0.48 -4.10
C SER A 68 10.43 0.02 -5.27
N LEU A 69 11.05 0.46 -6.36
CA LEU A 69 10.35 0.87 -7.57
C LEU A 69 9.65 -0.31 -8.25
N GLY A 70 10.32 -1.48 -8.31
CA GLY A 70 9.73 -2.71 -8.84
C GLY A 70 8.54 -3.18 -7.99
N ASP A 71 8.68 -3.20 -6.67
CA ASP A 71 7.60 -3.54 -5.73
C ASP A 71 6.40 -2.60 -5.88
N LEU A 72 6.65 -1.28 -5.90
CA LEU A 72 5.62 -0.26 -6.06
C LEU A 72 4.89 -0.38 -7.41
N ALA A 73 5.61 -0.63 -8.50
CA ALA A 73 5.00 -0.83 -9.82
C ALA A 73 4.02 -2.02 -9.83
N VAL A 74 4.41 -3.14 -9.21
CA VAL A 74 3.55 -4.32 -9.07
C VAL A 74 2.34 -4.01 -8.18
N LYS A 75 2.54 -3.32 -7.05
CA LYS A 75 1.44 -2.93 -6.14
C LYS A 75 0.42 -2.02 -6.84
N ILE A 76 0.87 -1.02 -7.61
CA ILE A 76 -0.01 -0.14 -8.37
C ILE A 76 -0.80 -0.92 -9.43
N PHE A 77 -0.13 -1.79 -10.17
CA PHE A 77 -0.78 -2.63 -11.18
C PHE A 77 -1.88 -3.50 -10.57
N ILE A 78 -1.56 -4.19 -9.46
CA ILE A 78 -2.53 -5.04 -8.76
C ILE A 78 -3.68 -4.21 -8.19
N ALA A 79 -3.41 -3.04 -7.61
CA ALA A 79 -4.45 -2.16 -7.06
C ALA A 79 -5.45 -1.71 -8.15
N LEU A 80 -4.96 -1.41 -9.36
CA LEU A 80 -5.81 -1.06 -10.50
C LEU A 80 -6.65 -2.25 -10.98
N VAL A 81 -6.06 -3.44 -11.08
CA VAL A 81 -6.77 -4.66 -11.51
C VAL A 81 -7.84 -5.04 -10.50
N MET A 82 -7.55 -4.96 -9.20
CA MET A 82 -8.45 -5.35 -8.11
C MET A 82 -9.66 -4.42 -7.93
N LEU A 83 -9.64 -3.22 -8.50
CA LEU A 83 -10.81 -2.33 -8.49
C LEU A 83 -12.02 -2.92 -9.23
N ILE A 84 -11.79 -3.72 -10.26
CA ILE A 84 -12.85 -4.36 -11.06
C ILE A 84 -13.62 -5.40 -10.23
N PRO A 85 -12.98 -6.44 -9.65
CA PRO A 85 -13.69 -7.41 -8.82
C PRO A 85 -14.29 -6.77 -7.57
N PHE A 86 -13.60 -5.78 -6.97
CA PHE A 86 -14.13 -5.04 -5.82
C PHE A 86 -15.47 -4.34 -6.15
N ARG A 87 -15.60 -3.79 -7.37
CA ARG A 87 -16.85 -3.14 -7.82
C ARG A 87 -17.98 -4.15 -8.04
N LEU A 88 -17.67 -5.31 -8.62
CA LEU A 88 -18.64 -6.37 -8.86
C LEU A 88 -19.22 -6.92 -7.54
N LEU A 89 -18.36 -7.12 -6.53
CA LEU A 89 -18.78 -7.60 -5.22
C LEU A 89 -19.76 -6.64 -4.52
N LEU A 90 -19.52 -5.33 -4.59
CA LEU A 90 -20.45 -4.36 -3.99
C LEU A 90 -21.80 -4.27 -4.71
N GLY A 91 -21.84 -4.52 -6.02
CA GLY A 91 -23.10 -4.65 -6.74
C GLY A 91 -23.94 -5.85 -6.25
N THR A 92 -23.27 -6.90 -5.77
CA THR A 92 -23.91 -8.14 -5.30
C THR A 92 -24.40 -8.00 -3.85
N LEU A 93 -23.63 -7.33 -2.99
CA LEU A 93 -23.98 -7.14 -1.57
C LEU A 93 -25.07 -6.09 -1.33
N LYS A 94 -25.27 -5.17 -2.27
CA LYS A 94 -26.33 -4.14 -2.20
C LYS A 94 -27.69 -4.63 -2.71
N ALA A 95 -27.76 -5.86 -3.20
CA ALA A 95 -28.98 -6.48 -3.72
C ALA A 95 -29.76 -7.29 -2.66
N ALA A 96 -29.46 -7.12 -1.37
CA ALA A 96 -30.20 -7.68 -0.25
C ALA A 96 -30.90 -6.58 0.57
#